data_AF-A0A7G8VHV7-F1
#
_entry.id   AF-A0A7G8VHV7-F1
#
_cell.length_a   1.000
_cell.length_b   1.000
_cell.length_c   1.000
_cell.angle_alpha   90.00
_cell.angle_beta   90.00
_cell.angle_gamma   90.00
#
_symmetry.space_group_name_H-M   'P 1'
#
loop_
_entity.id
_entity.type
_entity.pdbx_description
1 polymer ?
#
loop_
_entity_poly.entity_id
_entity_poly.type
_entity_poly.pdbx_seq_one_letter_code
_entity_poly.pdbx_strand_id
1 'polypeptide(L)'
;MAEDNEKREGMRGYWVLSAKSKNKPEQVDSKKAPLKASAKSGDFGKLSIAAAEFDTGANKGVTLYLNALQLLERRAASAVDDFDEEDEFDGDTKPAETTEREDDEGGEKPEDDEDF
;
A
#
# COMPACT_ATOMS: atom_id res chain seq x y z
N MET A 1 -18.94 -15.47 -5.22
CA MET A 1 -19.66 -14.40 -5.94
C MET A 1 -20.20 -13.28 -5.04
N ALA A 2 -19.97 -13.30 -3.72
CA ALA A 2 -20.45 -12.23 -2.81
C ALA A 2 -19.48 -11.04 -2.68
N GLU A 3 -18.16 -11.26 -2.78
CA GLU A 3 -17.14 -10.23 -2.52
C GLU A 3 -17.06 -9.10 -3.57
N ASP A 4 -17.58 -9.33 -4.78
CA ASP A 4 -17.56 -8.33 -5.86
C ASP A 4 -18.65 -7.26 -5.69
N ASN A 5 -19.70 -7.55 -4.92
CA ASN A 5 -20.86 -6.67 -4.79
C ASN A 5 -20.66 -5.60 -3.70
N GLU A 6 -20.04 -5.95 -2.57
CA GLU A 6 -19.74 -5.01 -1.48
C GLU A 6 -18.75 -3.92 -1.89
N LYS A 7 -17.72 -4.26 -2.67
CA LYS A 7 -16.75 -3.27 -3.18
C LYS A 7 -17.38 -2.23 -4.12
N ARG A 8 -18.58 -2.48 -4.66
CA ARG A 8 -19.25 -1.58 -5.62
C ARG A 8 -20.20 -0.58 -4.97
N GLU A 9 -20.59 -0.77 -3.70
CA GLU A 9 -21.56 0.15 -3.07
C GLU A 9 -21.01 1.57 -2.94
N GLY A 10 -19.73 1.72 -2.57
CA GLY A 10 -19.07 3.03 -2.47
C GLY A 10 -18.85 3.74 -3.81
N MET A 11 -19.06 3.05 -4.94
CA MET A 11 -18.88 3.60 -6.30
C MET A 11 -20.20 3.93 -6.98
N ARG A 12 -21.36 3.63 -6.35
CA ARG A 12 -22.67 3.92 -6.94
C ARG A 12 -22.84 5.42 -7.19
N GLY A 13 -23.24 5.78 -8.41
CA GLY A 13 -23.44 7.16 -8.83
C GLY A 13 -22.17 7.88 -9.31
N TYR A 14 -21.01 7.21 -9.34
CA TYR A 14 -19.75 7.78 -9.83
C TYR A 14 -19.25 7.08 -11.10
N TRP A 15 -18.56 7.85 -11.95
CA TRP A 15 -17.74 7.27 -13.01
C TRP A 15 -16.38 6.87 -12.44
N VAL A 16 -15.95 5.65 -12.74
CA VAL A 16 -14.61 5.16 -12.37
C VAL A 16 -13.69 5.31 -13.57
N LEU A 17 -12.58 6.01 -13.37
CA LEU A 17 -11.58 6.27 -14.40
C LEU A 17 -10.23 5.69 -13.98
N SER A 18 -9.55 5.04 -14.92
CA SER A 18 -8.17 4.56 -14.74
C SER A 18 -7.22 5.41 -15.56
N ALA A 19 -6.33 6.15 -14.89
CA ALA A 19 -5.28 6.94 -15.52
C ALA A 19 -3.90 6.50 -15.04
N LYS A 20 -2.90 6.49 -15.93
CA LYS A 20 -1.53 6.07 -15.61
C LYS A 20 -0.49 6.97 -16.26
N SER A 21 0.72 7.01 -15.72
CA SER A 21 1.84 7.71 -16.37
C SER A 21 3.14 6.94 -16.14
N LYS A 22 4.11 7.13 -17.03
CA LYS A 22 5.47 6.61 -16.85
C LYS A 22 6.26 7.46 -15.88
N ASN A 23 6.02 8.77 -15.89
CA ASN A 23 6.69 9.73 -15.03
C ASN A 23 5.86 9.94 -13.77
N LYS A 24 6.53 10.20 -12.64
CA LYS A 24 5.85 10.55 -11.39
C LYS A 24 5.03 11.84 -11.61
N PRO A 25 3.71 11.82 -11.42
CA PRO A 25 2.88 13.02 -11.59
C PRO A 25 3.20 14.04 -10.51
N GLU A 26 3.07 15.32 -10.85
CA GLU A 26 3.19 16.40 -9.87
C GLU A 26 2.05 16.32 -8.85
N GLN A 27 2.36 16.50 -7.58
CA GLN A 27 1.37 16.49 -6.51
C GLN A 27 1.48 17.80 -5.74
N VAL A 28 0.38 18.54 -5.69
CA VAL A 28 0.33 19.86 -5.06
C VAL A 28 -0.85 19.98 -4.10
N ASP A 29 -0.74 20.89 -3.14
CA ASP A 29 -1.82 21.24 -2.21
C ASP A 29 -2.79 22.28 -2.83
N SER A 30 -3.76 22.72 -2.03
CA SER A 30 -4.72 23.76 -2.41
C SER A 30 -4.06 25.11 -2.78
N LYS A 31 -2.85 25.37 -2.29
CA LYS A 31 -2.04 26.57 -2.57
C LYS A 31 -1.06 26.37 -3.73
N LYS A 32 -1.12 25.22 -4.42
CA LYS A 32 -0.19 24.82 -5.50
C LYS A 32 1.26 24.63 -5.04
N ALA A 33 1.48 24.43 -3.74
CA ALA A 33 2.79 24.07 -3.22
C ALA A 33 3.00 22.54 -3.32
N PRO A 34 4.25 22.06 -3.48
CA PRO A 34 4.53 20.62 -3.50
C PRO A 34 4.02 19.90 -2.25
N LEU A 35 3.40 18.75 -2.46
CA LEU A 35 2.83 17.95 -1.38
C LEU A 35 3.94 17.29 -0.54
N LYS A 36 3.92 17.50 0.79
CA LYS A 36 4.90 16.89 1.71
C LYS A 36 4.79 15.37 1.79
N ALA A 37 3.57 14.85 1.70
CA ALA A 37 3.27 13.42 1.70
C ALA A 37 2.28 13.14 0.57
N SER A 38 2.51 12.08 -0.19
CA SER A 38 1.67 11.69 -1.33
C SER A 38 0.20 11.53 -0.94
N ALA A 39 -0.69 11.80 -1.88
CA ALA A 39 -2.12 11.50 -1.74
C ALA A 39 -2.35 9.98 -1.56
N LYS A 40 -3.40 9.63 -0.81
CA LYS A 40 -3.77 8.25 -0.48
C LYS A 40 -5.18 7.92 -1.00
N SER A 41 -5.51 6.63 -1.06
CA SER A 41 -6.86 6.17 -1.37
C SER A 41 -7.87 6.79 -0.41
N GLY A 42 -8.99 7.28 -0.94
CA GLY A 42 -10.03 7.96 -0.17
C GLY A 42 -9.91 9.48 -0.17
N ASP A 43 -8.74 10.05 -0.46
CA ASP A 43 -8.55 11.50 -0.54
C ASP A 43 -9.38 12.13 -1.66
N PHE A 44 -9.80 13.38 -1.44
CA PHE A 44 -10.53 14.16 -2.42
C PHE A 44 -9.62 15.21 -3.07
N GLY A 45 -9.67 15.28 -4.41
CA GLY A 45 -8.76 16.12 -5.17
C GLY A 45 -9.19 16.35 -6.60
N LYS A 46 -8.38 17.15 -7.32
CA LYS A 46 -8.50 17.36 -8.76
C LYS A 46 -7.37 16.62 -9.47
N LEU A 47 -7.69 16.06 -10.63
CA LEU A 47 -6.71 15.39 -11.50
C LEU A 47 -6.53 16.18 -12.79
N SER A 48 -5.29 16.34 -13.21
CA SER A 48 -4.93 16.78 -14.57
C SER A 48 -4.67 15.52 -15.40
N ILE A 49 -5.55 15.27 -16.37
CA ILE A 49 -5.49 14.09 -17.24
C ILE A 49 -5.43 14.49 -18.71
N ALA A 50 -4.72 13.72 -19.52
CA ALA A 50 -4.69 13.84 -20.97
C ALA A 50 -5.21 12.55 -21.61
N ALA A 51 -6.14 12.67 -22.55
CA ALA A 51 -6.65 11.53 -23.31
C ALA A 51 -5.78 11.31 -24.55
N ALA A 52 -5.53 10.05 -24.88
CA ALA A 52 -4.87 9.66 -26.13
C ALA A 52 -5.48 8.38 -26.67
N GLU A 53 -5.42 8.21 -27.99
CA GLU A 53 -5.74 6.93 -28.62
C GLU A 53 -4.75 5.84 -28.19
N PHE A 54 -5.27 4.63 -28.06
CA PHE A 54 -4.49 3.45 -27.75
C PHE A 54 -4.91 2.33 -28.70
N ASP A 55 -3.93 1.74 -29.37
CA ASP A 55 -4.08 0.55 -30.20
C ASP A 55 -2.93 -0.39 -29.85
N THR A 56 -3.23 -1.51 -29.19
CA THR A 56 -2.22 -2.50 -28.81
C THR A 56 -2.80 -3.90 -28.89
N GLY A 57 -2.42 -4.60 -29.97
CA GLY A 57 -2.87 -5.95 -30.27
C GLY A 57 -4.38 -6.00 -30.49
N ALA A 58 -5.08 -6.76 -29.66
CA ALA A 58 -6.54 -6.88 -29.72
C ALA A 58 -7.29 -5.72 -29.03
N ASN A 59 -6.58 -4.82 -28.33
CA ASN A 59 -7.21 -3.76 -27.53
C ASN A 59 -7.09 -2.41 -28.24
N LYS A 60 -8.24 -1.74 -28.47
CA LYS A 60 -8.33 -0.39 -29.01
C LYS A 60 -9.21 0.48 -28.14
N GLY A 61 -8.88 1.76 -28.02
CA GLY A 61 -9.72 2.70 -27.28
C GLY A 61 -8.99 3.99 -26.93
N VAL A 62 -9.41 4.59 -25.82
CA VAL A 62 -8.82 5.81 -25.26
C VAL A 62 -8.12 5.46 -23.96
N THR A 63 -6.87 5.87 -23.82
CA THR A 63 -6.12 5.83 -22.56
C THR A 63 -6.07 7.21 -21.92
N LEU A 64 -6.01 7.24 -20.59
CA LEU A 64 -5.89 8.48 -19.82
C LEU A 64 -4.49 8.53 -19.20
N TYR A 65 -3.74 9.57 -19.52
CA TYR A 65 -2.45 9.87 -18.91
C TYR A 65 -2.61 10.80 -17.72
N LEU A 66 -1.99 10.46 -16.60
CA LEU A 66 -2.01 11.27 -15.37
C LEU A 66 -0.83 12.25 -15.36
N ASN A 67 -1.13 13.55 -15.36
CA ASN A 67 -0.11 14.60 -15.38
C ASN A 67 0.17 15.16 -13.98
N ALA A 68 -0.88 15.52 -13.25
CA ALA A 68 -0.78 16.12 -11.92
C ALA A 68 -2.02 15.85 -11.07
N LEU A 69 -1.86 15.98 -9.75
CA LEU A 69 -2.91 15.89 -8.75
C LEU A 69 -2.86 17.12 -7.83
N GLN A 70 -4.02 17.72 -7.59
CA GLN A 70 -4.19 18.73 -6.55
C GLN A 70 -5.02 18.14 -5.40
N LEU A 71 -4.41 17.99 -4.23
CA LEU A 71 -5.09 17.51 -3.02
C LEU A 71 -5.95 18.64 -2.43
N LEU A 72 -7.24 18.36 -2.21
CA LEU A 72 -8.19 19.31 -1.61
C LEU A 72 -8.51 18.94 -0.16
N GLU A 73 -8.76 17.65 0.11
CA GLU A 73 -9.16 17.15 1.42
C GLU A 73 -8.56 15.76 1.63
N ARG A 74 -7.98 15.53 2.82
CA ARG A 74 -7.58 14.18 3.25
C ARG A 74 -8.76 13.53 3.93
N ARG A 75 -9.16 12.36 3.44
CA ARG A 75 -10.33 11.64 3.96
C ARG A 75 -10.02 10.20 4.35
N ALA A 76 -8.80 9.72 4.10
CA ALA A 76 -8.39 8.43 4.64
C ALA A 76 -8.54 8.45 6.17
N ALA A 77 -9.52 7.72 6.70
CA ALA A 77 -9.45 7.17 8.05
C ALA A 77 -8.16 6.36 8.06
N SER A 78 -7.20 6.77 8.87
CA SER A 78 -5.98 6.00 8.96
C SER A 78 -6.35 4.67 9.63
N ALA A 79 -5.80 3.54 9.20
CA ALA A 79 -5.90 2.31 9.98
C ALA A 79 -5.33 2.49 11.40
N VAL A 80 -4.56 3.56 11.63
CA VAL A 80 -4.10 4.01 12.94
C VAL A 80 -5.25 4.58 13.79
N ASP A 81 -6.26 5.20 13.18
CA ASP A 81 -7.48 5.63 13.89
C ASP A 81 -8.39 4.45 14.30
N ASP A 82 -8.17 3.26 13.71
CA ASP A 82 -8.85 2.03 14.15
C ASP A 82 -8.17 1.41 15.39
N PHE A 83 -6.97 1.86 15.75
CA PHE A 83 -6.31 1.51 17.01
C PHE A 83 -6.54 2.67 17.99
N ASP A 84 -7.40 2.45 18.99
CA ASP A 84 -7.46 3.36 20.14
C ASP A 84 -6.06 3.48 20.78
N GLU A 85 -5.73 4.63 21.37
CA GLU A 85 -4.51 4.81 22.17
C GLU A 85 -4.55 3.85 23.37
N GLU A 86 -4.10 2.60 23.18
CA GLU A 86 -3.83 1.70 24.29
C GLU A 86 -2.57 2.20 25.00
N ASP A 87 -2.75 2.65 26.24
CA ASP A 87 -1.68 3.02 27.16
C ASP A 87 -0.62 1.91 27.19
N GLU A 88 0.57 2.24 26.67
CA GLU A 88 1.85 1.59 26.97
C GLU A 88 1.88 0.05 26.84
N PHE A 89 1.78 -0.46 25.60
CA PHE A 89 2.35 -1.78 25.30
C PHE A 89 3.88 -1.67 25.27
N ASP A 90 4.52 -1.90 26.43
CA ASP A 90 5.96 -2.09 26.55
C ASP A 90 6.30 -3.38 25.78
N GLY A 91 6.80 -3.21 24.56
CA GLY A 91 7.09 -4.30 23.64
C GLY A 91 7.95 -5.36 24.32
N ASP A 92 7.77 -6.60 23.91
CA ASP A 92 8.43 -7.80 24.42
C ASP A 92 9.96 -7.71 24.22
N THR A 93 10.61 -6.87 25.04
CA THR A 93 12.05 -6.62 25.12
C THR A 93 12.70 -7.56 26.12
N LYS A 94 11.93 -8.44 26.75
CA LYS A 94 12.48 -9.54 27.52
C LYS A 94 12.95 -10.63 26.56
N PRO A 95 14.27 -10.88 26.44
CA PRO A 95 14.73 -12.09 25.78
C PRO A 95 14.09 -13.28 26.51
N ALA A 96 13.53 -14.21 25.75
CA ALA A 96 12.97 -15.44 26.30
C ALA A 96 14.04 -16.12 27.17
N GLU A 97 13.71 -16.43 28.42
CA GLU A 97 14.56 -17.27 29.27
C GLU A 97 14.70 -18.64 28.62
N THR A 98 15.87 -18.92 28.04
CA THR A 98 16.26 -20.28 27.71
C THR A 98 16.50 -21.00 29.02
N THR A 99 15.59 -21.90 29.40
CA THR A 99 15.85 -22.83 30.50
C THR A 99 17.01 -23.73 30.07
N GLU A 100 18.18 -23.52 30.66
CA GLU A 100 19.34 -24.38 30.51
C GLU A 100 18.95 -25.78 31.00
N ARG A 101 18.86 -26.73 30.07
CA ARG A 101 18.75 -28.16 30.38
C ARG A 101 20.19 -28.67 30.50
N GLU A 102 20.68 -28.78 31.73
CA GLU A 102 21.93 -29.48 32.03
C GLU A 102 21.73 -30.99 31.83
N ASP A 103 22.50 -31.52 30.89
CA ASP A 103 23.13 -32.84 30.79
C ASP A 103 22.29 -34.14 30.93
N ASP A 104 22.26 -34.93 29.85
CA ASP A 104 22.34 -36.39 29.94
C ASP A 104 23.26 -36.93 28.83
N GLU A 105 24.23 -37.74 29.23
CA GLU A 105 25.37 -38.23 28.47
C GLU A 105 25.00 -39.13 27.27
N GLY A 106 25.79 -39.05 26.19
CA GLY A 106 26.17 -40.24 25.42
C GLY A 106 25.97 -40.19 23.90
N GLY A 107 27.09 -40.28 23.17
CA GLY A 107 27.15 -41.07 21.93
C GLY A 107 27.53 -40.35 20.63
N GLU A 108 28.80 -40.56 20.23
CA GLU A 108 29.31 -40.72 18.85
C GLU A 108 29.33 -39.54 17.85
N LYS A 109 30.57 -39.13 17.48
CA LYS A 109 30.89 -38.43 16.23
C LYS A 109 30.72 -39.37 15.03
N PRO A 110 30.36 -38.84 13.85
CA PRO A 110 31.32 -38.75 12.73
C PRO A 110 31.21 -37.41 11.96
N GLU A 111 32.32 -36.70 11.73
CA GLU A 111 33.09 -36.63 10.46
C GLU A 111 32.37 -35.84 9.36
N ASP A 112 32.88 -34.63 9.12
CA ASP A 112 32.55 -33.74 8.01
C ASP A 112 32.95 -34.37 6.68
N ASP A 113 31.99 -34.57 5.78
CA ASP A 113 32.22 -34.65 4.34
C ASP A 113 31.44 -33.50 3.67
N GLU A 114 32.16 -32.44 3.29
CA GLU A 114 31.68 -31.43 2.36
C GLU A 114 31.80 -31.96 0.93
N ASP A 115 30.66 -32.26 0.30
CA ASP A 115 30.52 -32.30 -1.16
C ASP A 115 29.03 -32.07 -1.51
N PHE A 116 28.67 -30.84 -1.91
CA PHE A 116 27.69 -30.53 -2.96
C PHE A 116 27.67 -29.05 -3.36
#